data_AF-A0A847VMJ9-F1
#
_entry.id   AF-A0A847VMJ9-F1
#
_cell.length_a   1.000
_cell.length_b   1.000
_cell.length_c   1.000
_cell.angle_alpha   90.00
_cell.angle_beta   90.00
_cell.angle_gamma   90.00
#
_symmetry.space_group_name_H-M   'P 1'
#
loop_
_entity.id
_entity.type
_entity.pdbx_description
1 polymer ?
#
loop_
_entity_poly.entity_id
_entity_poly.type
_entity_poly.pdbx_seq_one_letter_code
_entity_poly.pdbx_strand_id
1 'polypeptide(L)'
;MSIRHLDDLFDPASVAVIGASTRPGSVGATVWRNLRQGRYAGPRWAVNLRHRQVDGERAYALARAGEEMDLAARKLWVESLEILARPDADTVELEMVCGKGGYVRSIAR
;
A
#
# COMPACT_ATOMS: atom_id res chain seq x y z
N MET A 1 11.34 -0.51 14.33
CA MET A 1 10.22 0.21 13.68
C MET A 1 9.57 1.18 14.66
N SER A 2 9.39 2.47 14.35
CA SER A 2 8.59 3.37 15.21
C SER A 2 7.15 3.43 14.73
N ILE A 3 6.18 3.06 15.56
CA ILE A 3 4.73 3.12 15.31
C ILE A 3 4.13 4.54 15.35
N ARG A 4 4.91 5.57 15.04
CA ARG A 4 4.47 6.98 15.11
C ARG A 4 3.69 7.32 13.84
N HIS A 5 2.51 7.94 13.99
CA HIS A 5 1.54 8.27 12.92
C HIS A 5 0.76 7.08 12.33
N LEU A 6 0.47 6.05 13.12
CA LEU A 6 -0.51 5.04 12.70
C LEU A 6 -1.96 5.53 12.79
N ASP A 7 -2.20 6.67 13.43
CA ASP A 7 -3.52 7.27 13.54
C ASP A 7 -4.13 7.52 12.16
N ASP A 8 -3.34 8.00 11.18
CA ASP A 8 -3.81 8.18 9.81
C ASP A 8 -4.21 6.88 9.10
N LEU A 9 -3.69 5.74 9.57
CA LEU A 9 -4.02 4.41 9.03
C LEU A 9 -5.32 3.87 9.66
N PHE A 10 -5.51 4.09 10.97
CA PHE A 10 -6.62 3.51 11.72
C PHE A 10 -7.83 4.44 11.87
N ASP A 11 -7.63 5.76 11.77
CA ASP A 11 -8.65 6.80 11.80
C ASP A 11 -8.47 7.80 10.63
N PRO A 12 -8.58 7.34 9.37
CA PRO A 12 -8.35 8.20 8.22
C PRO A 12 -9.46 9.22 8.02
N ALA A 13 -9.10 10.45 7.67
CA ALA A 13 -10.06 11.51 7.32
C ALA A 13 -10.90 11.19 6.05
N SER A 14 -10.41 10.33 5.16
CA SER A 14 -11.16 9.79 4.01
C SER A 14 -10.55 8.47 3.52
N VAL A 15 -11.34 7.62 2.87
CA VAL A 15 -10.85 6.36 2.27
C VAL A 15 -11.23 6.28 0.79
N ALA A 16 -10.26 5.96 -0.07
CA ALA A 16 -10.50 5.69 -1.49
C ALA A 16 -10.20 4.22 -1.82
N VAL A 17 -11.13 3.54 -2.50
CA VAL A 17 -10.93 2.16 -2.96
C VAL A 17 -10.58 2.19 -4.45
N ILE A 18 -9.28 2.04 -4.74
CA ILE A 18 -8.77 1.93 -6.10
C ILE A 18 -9.06 0.54 -6.64
N GLY A 19 -9.80 0.47 -7.74
CA GLY A 19 -10.34 -0.77 -8.27
C GLY A 19 -11.68 -1.18 -7.65
N ALA A 20 -12.40 -0.25 -7.01
CA ALA A 20 -13.78 -0.50 -6.55
C ALA A 20 -14.64 -1.07 -7.67
N SER A 21 -15.42 -2.10 -7.37
CA SER A 21 -16.19 -2.85 -8.38
C SER A 21 -17.39 -3.52 -7.74
N THR A 22 -18.39 -3.88 -8.56
CA THR A 22 -19.49 -4.76 -8.17
C THR A 22 -19.29 -6.20 -8.66
N ARG A 23 -18.17 -6.49 -9.36
CA ARG A 23 -17.90 -7.81 -9.93
C ARG A 23 -17.72 -8.84 -8.80
N PRO A 24 -18.59 -9.88 -8.73
CA PRO A 24 -18.49 -10.91 -7.71
C PRO A 24 -17.11 -11.58 -7.72
N GLY A 25 -16.57 -11.86 -6.53
CA GLY A 25 -15.27 -12.51 -6.36
C GLY A 25 -14.05 -11.61 -6.60
N SER A 26 -14.22 -10.35 -6.99
CA SER A 26 -13.08 -9.43 -7.09
C SER A 26 -12.66 -8.88 -5.73
N VAL A 27 -11.36 -8.67 -5.53
CA VAL A 27 -10.83 -8.01 -4.31
C VAL A 27 -11.46 -6.64 -4.13
N GLY A 28 -11.54 -5.84 -5.21
CA GLY A 28 -12.16 -4.53 -5.20
C GLY A 28 -13.62 -4.53 -4.74
N ALA A 29 -14.41 -5.54 -5.13
CA ALA A 29 -15.79 -5.68 -4.66
C ALA A 29 -15.85 -6.05 -3.17
N THR A 30 -14.96 -6.92 -2.68
CA THR A 30 -14.89 -7.26 -1.26
C THR A 30 -14.48 -6.06 -0.41
N VAL A 31 -13.42 -5.33 -0.80
CA VAL A 31 -12.97 -4.14 -0.06
C VAL A 31 -14.04 -3.06 -0.06
N TRP A 32 -14.66 -2.78 -1.22
CA TRP A 32 -15.73 -1.78 -1.33
C TRP A 32 -16.95 -2.14 -0.46
N ARG A 33 -17.40 -3.40 -0.51
CA ARG A 33 -18.48 -3.89 0.35
C ARG A 33 -18.14 -3.74 1.82
N ASN A 34 -16.94 -4.15 2.23
CA ASN A 34 -16.52 -4.08 3.63
C ASN A 34 -16.41 -2.63 4.12
N LEU A 35 -15.92 -1.71 3.28
CA LEU A 35 -15.86 -0.29 3.62
C LEU A 35 -17.27 0.31 3.81
N ARG A 36 -18.24 -0.11 2.99
CA ARG A 36 -19.64 0.35 3.08
C ARG A 36 -20.43 -0.25 4.23
N GLN A 37 -20.18 -1.52 4.55
CA GLN A 37 -20.89 -2.25 5.62
C GLN A 37 -20.18 -2.16 6.97
N GLY A 38 -18.92 -1.71 6.97
CA GLY A 38 -18.10 -1.54 8.16
C GLY A 38 -18.45 -0.28 8.94
N ARG A 39 -17.64 0.01 9.95
CA ARG A 39 -17.84 1.12 10.90
C ARG A 39 -17.23 2.44 10.45
N TYR A 40 -16.60 2.48 9.29
CA TYR A 40 -15.99 3.71 8.79
C TYR A 40 -17.07 4.72 8.41
N ALA A 41 -17.17 5.79 9.20
CA ALA A 41 -18.21 6.81 9.03
C ALA A 41 -17.77 8.00 8.17
N GLY A 42 -16.48 8.08 7.82
CA GLY A 42 -15.93 9.17 7.02
C GLY A 42 -16.25 9.08 5.51
N PRO A 43 -15.83 10.08 4.73
CA PRO A 43 -15.96 10.10 3.28
C PRO A 43 -15.28 8.91 2.61
N ARG A 44 -16.02 8.24 1.73
CA ARG A 44 -15.53 7.11 0.93
C ARG A 44 -15.62 7.42 -0.56
N TRP A 45 -14.64 6.94 -1.32
CA TRP A 45 -14.52 7.23 -2.75
C TRP A 45 -14.30 5.96 -3.54
N ALA A 46 -15.18 5.66 -4.50
CA ALA A 46 -14.95 4.62 -5.48
C ALA A 46 -14.02 5.14 -6.60
N VAL A 47 -12.96 4.41 -6.92
CA VAL A 47 -12.06 4.74 -8.02
C VAL A 47 -12.01 3.58 -9.00
N ASN A 48 -12.42 3.83 -10.24
CA ASN A 48 -12.44 2.85 -11.31
C ASN A 48 -12.33 3.51 -12.69
N LEU A 49 -11.41 3.04 -13.52
CA LEU A 49 -11.17 3.56 -14.88
C LEU A 49 -12.30 3.25 -15.87
N ARG A 50 -13.07 2.19 -15.64
CA ARG A 50 -14.03 1.64 -16.61
C ARG A 50 -15.48 1.95 -16.25
N HIS A 51 -15.79 1.98 -14.95
CA HIS A 51 -17.14 2.22 -14.46
C HIS A 51 -17.29 3.67 -14.04
N ARG A 52 -18.37 4.34 -14.50
CA ARG A 52 -18.72 5.70 -14.03
C ARG A 52 -19.37 5.70 -12.64
N GLN A 53 -19.87 4.55 -12.21
CA GLN A 53 -20.51 4.35 -10.91
C GLN A 53 -20.26 2.94 -10.38
N VAL A 54 -20.20 2.78 -9.06
CA VAL A 54 -20.11 1.50 -8.35
C VAL A 54 -21.12 1.54 -7.21
N ASP A 55 -22.08 0.61 -7.20
CA ASP A 55 -23.17 0.54 -6.21
C ASP A 55 -23.91 1.88 -5.99
N GLY A 56 -24.19 2.60 -7.08
CA GLY A 56 -24.88 3.89 -7.08
C GLY A 56 -24.02 5.09 -6.66
N GLU A 57 -22.78 4.87 -6.22
CA GLU A 57 -21.83 5.94 -5.92
C GLU A 57 -20.99 6.28 -7.15
N ARG A 58 -20.68 7.57 -7.33
CA ARG A 58 -19.82 8.02 -8.44
C ARG A 58 -18.45 7.36 -8.33
N ALA A 59 -18.00 6.77 -9.42
CA ALA A 59 -16.65 6.24 -9.53
C ALA A 59 -15.77 7.21 -10.32
N TYR A 60 -14.63 7.55 -9.74
CA TYR A 60 -13.66 8.47 -10.33
C TYR A 60 -12.68 7.67 -11.17
N ALA A 61 -12.34 8.16 -12.37
CA ALA A 61 -11.47 7.45 -13.28
C ALA A 61 -10.05 7.27 -12.71
N LEU A 62 -9.55 8.26 -11.98
CA LEU A 62 -8.19 8.27 -11.45
C LEU A 62 -8.20 8.87 -10.05
N ALA A 63 -7.57 8.18 -9.10
CA ALA A 63 -7.09 8.84 -7.89
C ALA A 63 -5.89 9.68 -8.34
N ARG A 64 -6.03 11.01 -8.37
CA ARG A 64 -5.01 11.97 -8.89
C ARG A 64 -4.87 11.98 -10.42
N ALA A 65 -5.97 12.23 -11.12
CA ALA A 65 -6.02 12.24 -12.59
C ALA A 65 -4.92 13.11 -13.23
N GLY A 66 -3.90 12.47 -13.82
CA GLY A 66 -2.87 13.15 -14.62
C GLY A 66 -1.61 13.58 -13.86
N GLU A 67 -1.49 13.30 -12.56
CA GLU A 67 -0.24 13.56 -11.84
C GLU A 67 0.70 12.35 -11.99
N GLU A 68 1.78 12.51 -12.77
CA GLU A 68 2.95 11.67 -12.59
C GLU A 68 3.50 11.93 -11.19
N MET A 69 3.37 10.93 -10.30
CA MET A 69 4.15 10.93 -9.08
C MET A 69 5.58 10.56 -9.45
N ASP A 70 6.40 11.59 -9.66
CA ASP A 70 7.84 11.45 -9.52
C ASP A 70 8.14 11.15 -8.05
N LEU A 71 8.06 9.87 -7.70
CA LEU A 71 8.54 9.36 -6.43
C LEU A 71 10.07 9.42 -6.48
N ALA A 72 10.61 10.61 -6.22
CA ALA A 72 12.03 10.80 -6.07
C ALA A 72 12.55 9.75 -5.08
N ALA A 73 13.49 8.91 -5.55
CA ALA A 73 14.11 7.90 -4.72
C ALA A 73 14.71 8.58 -3.50
N ARG A 74 14.17 8.26 -2.31
CA ARG A 74 14.76 8.75 -1.06
C ARG A 74 16.04 7.96 -0.81
N LYS A 75 17.13 8.66 -0.48
CA LYS A 75 18.34 8.00 -0.01
C LYS A 75 17.98 7.17 1.23
N LEU A 76 18.24 5.87 1.16
CA LEU A 76 18.13 4.97 2.30
C LEU A 76 19.44 5.04 3.08
N TRP A 77 19.34 5.25 4.39
CA TRP A 77 20.47 5.06 5.29
C TRP A 77 20.56 3.59 5.67
N VAL A 78 21.69 2.95 5.39
CA VAL A 78 22.04 1.62 5.89
C VAL A 78 23.18 1.81 6.88
N GLU A 79 22.92 1.49 8.14
CA GLU A 79 23.89 1.63 9.22
C GLU A 79 24.86 0.45 9.25
N SER A 80 24.34 -0.76 9.09
CA SER A 80 25.15 -1.98 8.95
C SER A 80 24.47 -3.01 8.05
N LEU A 81 25.29 -3.83 7.40
CA LEU A 81 24.89 -5.03 6.68
C LEU A 81 25.96 -6.10 6.92
N GLU A 82 25.63 -7.11 7.71
CA GLU A 82 26.57 -8.10 8.21
C GLU A 82 26.13 -9.52 7.83
N ILE A 83 27.09 -10.40 7.57
CA ILE A 83 26.84 -11.84 7.42
C ILE A 83 26.84 -12.45 8.81
N LEU A 84 25.73 -13.06 9.21
CA LEU A 84 25.62 -13.77 10.48
C LEU A 84 26.12 -15.21 10.35
N ALA A 85 25.74 -15.89 9.27
CA ALA A 85 26.09 -17.28 9.03
C ALA A 85 26.05 -17.63 7.54
N ARG A 86 26.74 -18.71 7.19
CA ARG A 86 26.60 -19.40 5.90
C ARG A 86 26.32 -20.88 6.19
N PRO A 87 25.05 -21.27 6.40
CA PRO A 87 24.68 -22.63 6.79
C PRO A 87 25.13 -23.70 5.77
N ASP A 88 25.16 -23.35 4.49
CA ASP A 88 25.59 -24.21 3.39
C ASP A 88 26.11 -23.40 2.19
N ALA A 89 26.43 -24.08 1.08
CA ALA A 89 27.00 -23.45 -0.10
C ALA A 89 26.04 -22.43 -0.77
N ASP A 90 24.73 -22.60 -0.60
CA ASP A 90 23.69 -21.88 -1.34
C ASP A 90 22.89 -20.89 -0.47
N THR A 91 23.14 -20.88 0.85
CA THR A 91 22.40 -20.06 1.83
C THR A 91 23.32 -19.15 2.64
N VAL A 92 22.93 -17.88 2.80
CA VAL A 92 23.59 -16.92 3.71
C VAL A 92 22.55 -16.21 4.57
N GLU A 93 22.84 -16.06 5.84
CA GLU A 93 22.04 -15.27 6.78
C GLU A 93 22.66 -13.88 6.91
N LEU A 94 21.83 -12.86 6.75
CA LEU A 94 22.25 -11.46 6.71
C LEU A 94 21.44 -10.66 7.74
N GLU A 95 22.12 -9.83 8.51
CA GLU A 95 21.49 -8.80 9.34
C GLU A 95 21.69 -7.43 8.70
N MET A 96 20.63 -6.63 8.63
CA MET A 96 20.69 -5.27 8.11
C MET A 96 20.01 -4.30 9.07
N VAL A 97 20.75 -3.29 9.51
CA VAL A 97 20.22 -2.16 10.26
C VAL A 97 20.08 -0.97 9.30
N CYS A 98 18.86 -0.46 9.15
CA CYS A 98 18.59 0.65 8.23
C CYS A 98 17.58 1.65 8.80
N GLY A 99 17.59 2.85 8.21
CA GLY A 99 16.63 3.91 8.50
C GLY A 99 15.21 3.60 8.00
N LYS A 100 14.29 4.56 8.20
CA LYS A 100 12.89 4.41 7.76
C LYS A 100 12.78 4.26 6.24
N GLY A 101 11.83 3.44 5.80
CA GLY A 101 11.51 3.28 4.38
C GLY A 101 12.37 2.27 3.62
N GLY A 102 13.21 1.49 4.31
CA GLY A 102 13.94 0.38 3.72
C GLY A 102 13.02 -0.78 3.32
N TYR A 103 13.15 -1.25 2.07
CA TYR A 103 12.53 -2.47 1.56
C TYR A 103 13.56 -3.23 0.74
N VAL A 104 13.84 -4.48 1.11
CA VAL A 104 14.82 -5.33 0.42
C VAL A 104 14.10 -6.26 -0.54
N ARG A 105 14.29 -6.02 -1.84
CA ARG A 105 13.81 -6.91 -2.92
C ARG A 105 14.84 -7.98 -3.31
N SER A 106 16.12 -7.65 -3.23
CA SER A 106 17.26 -8.47 -3.63
C SER A 106 18.53 -7.81 -3.11
N ILE A 107 19.48 -8.59 -2.57
CA ILE A 107 20.73 -8.06 -2.01
C ILE A 107 21.91 -8.17 -3.00
N ALA A 108 21.90 -9.16 -3.89
CA ALA A 108 22.86 -9.31 -4.98
C ALA A 108 22.14 -9.71 -6.29
N ARG A 109 22.77 -9.41 -7.43
CA ARG A 109 22.37 -9.86 -8.76
C ARG A 109 23.53 -10.60 -9.41
#